data_AF-A0A3P7J5U1-F1
#
_entry.id   AF-A0A3P7J5U1-F1
#
_cell.length_a   1.000
_cell.length_b   1.000
_cell.length_c   1.000
_cell.angle_alpha   90.00
_cell.angle_beta   90.00
_cell.angle_gamma   90.00
#
_symmetry.space_group_name_H-M   'P 1'
#
loop_
_entity.id
_entity.type
_entity.pdbx_description
1 polymer ?
#
loop_
_entity_poly.entity_id
_entity_poly.type
_entity_poly.pdbx_seq_one_letter_code
_entity_poly.pdbx_strand_id
1 'polypeptide(L)'
;MSMHHVVLVRIATRFHPLPPKLYDELIEFIVDVSQHRYRTDLALLWVTELYSQYQGFTVCFNHDYISNFGRAPKSELFEKFDTTLCSLLQKLMDKGQHKEALFHKLLLDSPLVTTNALKILEKACLDEVYCAFGMTTLRELLLTRNRQRGELIDMLFRLCFHERAEVKQLCVDTLKELCSLKYMHRDLRMKLIEQLNECTLPTPPPHFVSYSVSILKS
;
A
#
# COMPACT_ATOMS: atom_id res chain seq x y z
N MET A 1 -15.41 -15.08 11.42
CA MET A 1 -15.98 -14.23 10.35
C MET A 1 -17.50 -14.16 10.50
N SER A 2 -18.08 -12.96 10.44
CA SER A 2 -19.53 -12.76 10.46
C SER A 2 -20.14 -13.10 9.09
N MET A 3 -21.25 -13.84 9.05
CA MET A 3 -21.99 -14.16 7.82
C MET A 3 -22.39 -12.88 7.05
N HIS A 4 -22.69 -11.79 7.78
CA HIS A 4 -23.04 -10.50 7.19
C HIS A 4 -21.91 -9.88 6.36
N HIS A 5 -20.64 -10.01 6.79
CA HIS A 5 -19.50 -9.49 6.02
C HIS A 5 -19.34 -10.22 4.70
N VAL A 6 -19.51 -11.54 4.71
CA VAL A 6 -19.42 -12.35 3.48
C VAL A 6 -20.50 -11.92 2.50
N VAL A 7 -21.74 -11.75 2.95
CA VAL A 7 -22.84 -11.29 2.08
C VAL A 7 -22.56 -9.91 1.51
N LEU A 8 -22.14 -8.95 2.34
CA LEU A 8 -21.82 -7.59 1.88
C LEU A 8 -20.69 -7.58 0.84
N VAL A 9 -19.60 -8.30 1.10
CA VAL A 9 -18.48 -8.41 0.15
C VAL A 9 -18.94 -9.04 -1.15
N ARG A 10 -19.74 -10.10 -1.11
CA ARG A 10 -20.28 -10.72 -2.32
C ARG A 10 -21.13 -9.74 -3.12
N ILE A 11 -21.99 -8.95 -2.47
CA ILE A 11 -22.77 -7.91 -3.16
C ILE A 11 -21.84 -6.86 -3.78
N ALA A 12 -20.83 -6.39 -3.04
CA ALA A 12 -19.89 -5.37 -3.49
C ALA A 12 -18.98 -5.83 -4.65
N THR A 13 -18.66 -7.13 -4.73
CA THR A 13 -17.67 -7.64 -5.68
C THR A 13 -18.27 -8.41 -6.85
N ARG A 14 -19.39 -9.14 -6.66
CA ARG A 14 -19.93 -10.06 -7.68
C ARG A 14 -20.62 -9.37 -8.84
N PHE A 15 -21.17 -8.18 -8.63
CA PHE A 15 -21.91 -7.46 -9.66
C PHE A 15 -21.15 -6.19 -10.02
N HIS A 16 -20.88 -6.01 -11.31
CA HIS A 16 -20.21 -4.83 -11.83
C HIS A 16 -21.09 -4.08 -12.84
N PRO A 17 -21.15 -2.73 -12.76
CA PRO A 17 -20.48 -1.86 -11.80
C PRO A 17 -21.19 -1.82 -10.44
N LEU A 18 -20.41 -1.60 -9.37
CA LEU A 18 -20.99 -1.26 -8.07
C LEU A 18 -21.46 0.20 -8.15
N PRO A 19 -22.71 0.54 -7.75
CA PRO A 19 -23.16 1.92 -7.75
C PRO A 19 -22.20 2.80 -6.93
N PRO A 20 -21.74 3.96 -7.45
CA PRO A 20 -20.74 4.79 -6.77
C PRO A 20 -21.14 5.18 -5.35
N LYS A 21 -22.42 5.52 -5.14
CA LYS A 21 -22.97 5.82 -3.81
C LYS A 21 -22.75 4.68 -2.81
N LEU A 22 -23.03 3.44 -3.22
CA LEU A 22 -22.87 2.27 -2.37
C LEU A 22 -21.39 1.98 -2.09
N TYR A 23 -20.52 2.18 -3.08
CA TYR A 23 -19.09 2.07 -2.91
C TYR A 23 -18.57 3.07 -1.86
N ASP A 24 -18.94 4.35 -2.01
CA ASP A 24 -18.53 5.42 -1.09
C ASP A 24 -19.06 5.19 0.32
N GLU A 25 -20.34 4.83 0.46
CA GLU A 25 -20.94 4.48 1.74
C GLU A 25 -20.25 3.29 2.42
N LEU A 26 -19.85 2.26 1.65
CA LEU A 26 -19.16 1.10 2.20
C LEU A 26 -17.75 1.47 2.69
N ILE A 27 -17.02 2.32 1.93
CA ILE A 27 -15.73 2.87 2.37
C ILE A 27 -15.91 3.66 3.65
N GLU A 28 -16.84 4.63 3.67
CA GLU A 28 -17.13 5.48 4.83
C GLU A 28 -17.54 4.66 6.05
N PHE A 29 -18.37 3.63 5.85
CA PHE A 29 -18.77 2.69 6.88
C PHE A 29 -17.55 1.96 7.46
N ILE A 30 -16.66 1.43 6.62
CA ILE A 30 -15.46 0.71 7.07
C ILE A 30 -14.53 1.62 7.86
N VAL A 31 -14.30 2.84 7.37
CA VAL A 31 -13.34 3.77 7.98
C VAL A 31 -13.91 4.52 9.20
N ASP A 32 -15.16 4.33 9.57
CA ASP A 32 -15.76 4.99 10.75
C ASP A 32 -15.20 4.41 12.08
N VAL A 33 -14.82 5.31 12.99
CA VAL A 33 -14.05 5.10 14.24
C VAL A 33 -14.83 4.26 15.26
N SER A 34 -16.16 4.34 15.23
CA SER A 34 -17.03 3.75 16.26
C SER A 34 -16.95 2.21 16.37
N GLN A 35 -16.51 1.50 15.31
CA GLN A 35 -16.56 0.01 15.25
C GLN A 35 -15.33 -0.61 14.53
N HIS A 36 -14.12 -0.16 14.85
CA HIS A 36 -12.88 -0.50 14.12
C HIS A 36 -12.54 -2.02 14.03
N ARG A 37 -12.77 -2.81 15.09
CA ARG A 37 -12.34 -4.24 15.08
C ARG A 37 -13.14 -5.09 14.10
N TYR A 38 -14.47 -4.97 14.11
CA TYR A 38 -15.32 -5.77 13.23
C TYR A 38 -15.18 -5.36 11.77
N ARG A 39 -14.96 -4.07 11.50
CA ARG A 39 -14.83 -3.54 10.15
C ARG A 39 -13.48 -3.84 9.51
N THR A 40 -12.45 -4.15 10.31
CA THR A 40 -11.15 -4.59 9.80
C THR A 40 -11.28 -5.89 8.98
N ASP A 41 -11.96 -6.90 9.53
CA ASP A 41 -12.18 -8.16 8.82
C ASP A 41 -12.97 -7.94 7.53
N LEU A 42 -13.96 -7.04 7.54
CA LEU A 42 -14.74 -6.68 6.35
C LEU A 42 -13.85 -6.07 5.25
N ALA A 43 -12.99 -5.12 5.62
CA ALA A 43 -12.07 -4.47 4.69
C ALA A 43 -11.10 -5.48 4.06
N LEU A 44 -10.50 -6.34 4.89
CA LEU A 44 -9.58 -7.39 4.42
C LEU A 44 -10.31 -8.37 3.50
N LEU A 45 -11.50 -8.84 3.87
CA LEU A 45 -12.30 -9.73 3.04
C LEU A 45 -12.64 -9.10 1.69
N TRP A 46 -12.97 -7.81 1.66
CA TRP A 46 -13.29 -7.11 0.43
C TRP A 46 -12.08 -7.04 -0.51
N VAL A 47 -10.92 -6.59 0.01
CA VAL A 47 -9.67 -6.48 -0.74
C VAL A 47 -9.19 -7.86 -1.23
N THR A 48 -9.24 -8.88 -0.38
CA THR A 48 -8.86 -10.25 -0.75
C THR A 48 -9.79 -10.85 -1.81
N GLU A 49 -11.09 -10.61 -1.74
CA GLU A 49 -12.02 -11.09 -2.77
C GLU A 49 -11.76 -10.41 -4.12
N LEU A 50 -11.52 -9.09 -4.14
CA LEU A 50 -11.16 -8.38 -5.38
C LEU A 50 -9.86 -8.91 -5.99
N TYR A 51 -8.84 -9.16 -5.16
CA TYR A 51 -7.61 -9.78 -5.62
C TYR A 51 -7.87 -11.20 -6.15
N SER A 52 -8.74 -11.97 -5.50
CA SER A 52 -9.11 -13.32 -5.93
C SER A 52 -9.81 -13.31 -7.30
N GLN A 53 -10.65 -12.31 -7.55
CA GLN A 53 -11.25 -12.08 -8.87
C GLN A 53 -10.17 -11.75 -9.91
N TYR A 54 -9.25 -10.83 -9.59
CA TYR A 54 -8.12 -10.47 -10.46
C TYR A 54 -7.23 -11.67 -10.83
N GLN A 55 -6.99 -12.58 -9.88
CA GLN A 55 -6.25 -13.82 -10.13
C GLN A 55 -7.08 -14.89 -10.85
N GLY A 56 -8.39 -14.69 -11.00
CA GLY A 56 -9.30 -15.63 -11.67
C GLY A 56 -9.80 -16.77 -10.78
N PHE A 57 -9.61 -16.69 -9.46
CA PHE A 57 -10.11 -17.68 -8.50
C PHE A 57 -11.60 -17.54 -8.22
N THR A 58 -12.16 -16.33 -8.35
CA THR A 58 -13.60 -16.07 -8.17
C THR A 58 -14.17 -15.28 -9.35
N VAL A 59 -15.50 -15.30 -9.46
CA VAL A 59 -16.22 -14.71 -10.59
C VAL A 59 -16.73 -13.30 -10.22
N CYS A 60 -16.63 -12.39 -11.17
CA CYS A 60 -17.34 -11.12 -11.22
C CYS A 60 -18.26 -11.19 -12.44
N PHE A 61 -19.55 -10.87 -12.28
CA PHE A 61 -20.52 -10.77 -13.36
C PHE A 61 -20.62 -9.32 -13.82
N ASN A 62 -20.33 -9.06 -15.10
CA ASN A 62 -20.53 -7.77 -15.74
C ASN A 62 -21.85 -7.75 -16.54
N HIS A 63 -22.37 -6.57 -16.87
CA HIS A 63 -23.57 -6.36 -17.69
C HIS A 63 -23.51 -7.05 -19.06
N ASP A 64 -22.31 -7.19 -19.62
CA ASP A 64 -22.06 -7.94 -20.86
C ASP A 64 -21.86 -9.44 -20.61
N TYR A 65 -22.89 -10.08 -20.04
CA TYR A 65 -22.89 -11.53 -19.81
C TYR A 65 -22.71 -12.35 -21.10
N ILE A 66 -23.00 -11.74 -22.26
CA ILE A 66 -23.02 -12.37 -23.59
C ILE A 66 -21.62 -12.45 -24.22
N SER A 67 -20.74 -11.47 -24.01
CA SER A 67 -19.50 -11.34 -24.81
C SER A 67 -18.32 -12.15 -24.24
N ASN A 68 -18.20 -12.26 -22.91
CA ASN A 68 -17.07 -12.91 -22.23
C ASN A 68 -17.48 -13.90 -21.12
N PHE A 69 -18.66 -14.54 -21.24
CA PHE A 69 -19.24 -15.37 -20.17
C PHE A 69 -19.30 -14.62 -18.81
N GLY A 70 -19.57 -13.31 -18.87
CA GLY A 70 -19.65 -12.43 -17.72
C GLY A 70 -18.33 -12.03 -17.08
N ARG A 71 -17.16 -12.48 -17.56
CA ARG A 71 -15.85 -12.14 -16.95
C ARG A 71 -15.34 -10.77 -17.42
N ALA A 72 -15.09 -9.87 -16.47
CA ALA A 72 -14.41 -8.62 -16.75
C ALA A 72 -12.93 -8.86 -17.17
N PRO A 73 -12.35 -8.01 -18.04
CA PRO A 73 -10.94 -8.06 -18.40
C PRO A 73 -10.03 -8.00 -17.16
N LYS A 74 -8.87 -8.67 -17.23
CA LYS A 74 -7.92 -8.73 -16.12
C LYS A 74 -7.42 -7.34 -15.69
N SER A 75 -7.26 -6.40 -16.63
CA SER A 75 -6.88 -5.01 -16.36
C SER A 75 -7.93 -4.27 -15.53
N GLU A 76 -9.22 -4.44 -15.86
CA GLU A 76 -10.33 -3.83 -15.13
C GLU A 76 -10.45 -4.42 -13.71
N LEU A 77 -10.26 -5.73 -13.57
CA LEU A 77 -10.23 -6.38 -12.25
C LEU A 77 -9.06 -5.91 -11.38
N PHE A 78 -7.89 -5.70 -11.99
CA PHE A 78 -6.74 -5.12 -11.31
C PHE A 78 -7.02 -3.69 -10.87
N GLU A 79 -7.56 -2.86 -11.76
CA GLU A 79 -7.93 -1.47 -11.48
C GLU A 79 -8.92 -1.42 -10.32
N LYS A 80 -9.98 -2.24 -10.34
CA LYS A 80 -10.95 -2.31 -9.24
C LYS A 80 -10.29 -2.66 -7.90
N PHE A 81 -9.39 -3.65 -7.90
CA PHE A 81 -8.62 -4.03 -6.71
C PHE A 81 -7.74 -2.87 -6.21
N ASP A 82 -6.97 -2.27 -7.10
CA ASP A 82 -6.03 -1.19 -6.79
C ASP A 82 -6.76 0.06 -6.29
N THR A 83 -7.79 0.51 -6.98
CA THR A 83 -8.61 1.66 -6.61
C THR A 83 -9.27 1.45 -5.24
N THR A 84 -9.79 0.24 -4.97
CA THR A 84 -10.42 -0.06 -3.67
C THR A 84 -9.42 -0.02 -2.53
N LEU A 85 -8.27 -0.69 -2.69
CA LEU A 85 -7.20 -0.66 -1.69
C LEU A 85 -6.71 0.77 -1.44
N CYS A 86 -6.44 1.52 -2.51
CA CYS A 86 -5.97 2.90 -2.42
C CYS A 86 -7.00 3.84 -1.80
N SER A 87 -8.29 3.67 -2.11
CA SER A 87 -9.37 4.49 -1.53
C SER A 87 -9.48 4.28 -0.02
N LEU A 88 -9.41 3.02 0.44
CA LEU A 88 -9.38 2.71 1.86
C LEU A 88 -8.18 3.35 2.54
N LEU A 89 -6.97 3.16 2.01
CA LEU A 89 -5.74 3.70 2.59
C LEU A 89 -5.77 5.23 2.65
N GLN A 90 -6.18 5.90 1.57
CA GLN A 90 -6.25 7.36 1.52
C GLN A 90 -7.30 7.90 2.50
N LYS A 91 -8.49 7.30 2.56
CA LYS A 91 -9.53 7.71 3.54
C LYS A 91 -9.11 7.50 4.98
N LEU A 92 -8.30 6.47 5.26
CA LEU A 92 -7.73 6.24 6.60
C LEU A 92 -6.70 7.33 6.95
N MET A 93 -5.87 7.74 6.00
CA MET A 93 -4.94 8.86 6.16
C MET A 93 -5.69 10.19 6.38
N ASP A 94 -6.68 10.49 5.54
CA ASP A 94 -7.40 11.77 5.56
C ASP A 94 -8.18 12.00 6.87
N LYS A 95 -8.73 10.92 7.47
CA LYS A 95 -9.61 11.05 8.63
C LYS A 95 -8.91 11.29 9.97
N GLY A 96 -7.58 11.16 10.07
CA GLY A 96 -6.90 11.36 11.35
C GLY A 96 -7.11 10.23 12.39
N GLN A 97 -6.16 10.12 13.33
CA GLN A 97 -6.07 9.34 14.60
C GLN A 97 -6.90 8.04 14.80
N HIS A 98 -6.25 7.02 15.39
CA HIS A 98 -6.80 5.70 15.78
C HIS A 98 -7.14 4.73 14.65
N LYS A 99 -6.60 4.97 13.45
CA LYS A 99 -6.82 4.14 12.26
C LYS A 99 -5.55 3.56 11.67
N GLU A 100 -4.42 3.80 12.34
CA GLU A 100 -3.12 3.22 12.05
C GLU A 100 -3.23 1.68 11.98
N ALA A 101 -3.96 1.07 12.90
CA ALA A 101 -4.11 -0.38 12.96
C ALA A 101 -4.75 -0.98 11.69
N LEU A 102 -5.76 -0.34 11.11
CA LEU A 102 -6.39 -0.83 9.88
C LEU A 102 -5.52 -0.52 8.65
N PHE A 103 -4.93 0.68 8.58
CA PHE A 103 -4.01 1.04 7.52
C PHE A 103 -2.85 0.04 7.43
N HIS A 104 -2.24 -0.25 8.58
CA HIS A 104 -1.15 -1.20 8.74
C HIS A 104 -1.55 -2.61 8.30
N LYS A 105 -2.69 -3.11 8.81
CA LYS A 105 -3.20 -4.43 8.44
C LYS A 105 -3.53 -4.55 6.97
N LEU A 106 -4.13 -3.53 6.35
CA LEU A 106 -4.41 -3.55 4.92
C LEU A 106 -3.13 -3.74 4.10
N LEU A 107 -2.03 -3.09 4.47
CA LEU A 107 -0.75 -3.24 3.78
C LEU A 107 -0.07 -4.58 4.10
N LEU A 108 -0.10 -5.06 5.34
CA LEU A 108 0.54 -6.32 5.71
C LEU A 108 -0.22 -7.54 5.20
N ASP A 109 -1.55 -7.53 5.26
CA ASP A 109 -2.38 -8.70 4.99
C ASP A 109 -2.96 -8.72 3.57
N SER A 110 -2.89 -7.61 2.82
CA SER A 110 -3.31 -7.62 1.41
C SER A 110 -2.49 -8.64 0.61
N PRO A 111 -3.11 -9.47 -0.25
CA PRO A 111 -2.35 -10.43 -1.06
C PRO A 111 -1.27 -9.79 -1.94
N LEU A 112 -1.47 -8.53 -2.33
CA LEU A 112 -0.54 -7.73 -3.13
C LEU A 112 -0.61 -6.27 -2.66
N VAL A 113 0.55 -5.66 -2.41
CA VAL A 113 0.62 -4.20 -2.22
C VAL A 113 0.97 -3.60 -3.56
N THR A 114 0.06 -2.85 -4.16
CA THR A 114 0.26 -2.27 -5.49
C THR A 114 1.25 -1.10 -5.44
N THR A 115 1.79 -0.72 -6.59
CA THR A 115 2.64 0.47 -6.70
C THR A 115 1.93 1.74 -6.23
N ASN A 116 0.62 1.86 -6.44
CA ASN A 116 -0.15 3.01 -5.95
C ASN A 116 -0.36 2.96 -4.43
N ALA A 117 -0.60 1.78 -3.84
CA ALA A 117 -0.62 1.62 -2.40
C ALA A 117 0.74 1.95 -1.75
N LEU A 118 1.85 1.58 -2.39
CA LEU A 118 3.20 1.95 -1.96
C LEU A 118 3.42 3.47 -1.98
N LYS A 119 2.88 4.20 -2.96
CA LYS A 119 2.93 5.67 -2.96
C LYS A 119 2.16 6.28 -1.79
N ILE A 120 1.04 5.67 -1.38
CA ILE A 120 0.29 6.13 -0.20
C ILE A 120 1.09 5.84 1.09
N LEU A 121 1.74 4.68 1.19
CA LEU A 121 2.65 4.38 2.29
C LEU A 121 3.81 5.39 2.34
N GLU A 122 4.41 5.72 1.19
CA GLU A 122 5.47 6.72 1.12
C GLU A 122 5.00 8.09 1.63
N LYS A 123 3.77 8.52 1.25
CA LYS A 123 3.16 9.73 1.82
C LYS A 123 3.03 9.62 3.34
N ALA A 124 2.62 8.47 3.88
CA ALA A 124 2.52 8.26 5.33
C ALA A 124 3.90 8.35 6.02
N CYS A 125 4.96 7.85 5.39
CA CYS A 125 6.33 8.00 5.89
C CYS A 125 6.82 9.46 5.89
N LEU A 126 6.26 10.31 5.04
CA LEU A 126 6.63 11.72 4.88
C LEU A 126 5.67 12.70 5.57
N ASP A 127 4.60 12.19 6.16
CA ASP A 127 3.60 12.98 6.88
C ASP A 127 4.18 13.55 8.18
N GLU A 128 3.64 14.65 8.70
CA GLU A 128 4.13 15.24 9.95
C GLU A 128 3.68 14.46 11.20
N VAL A 129 2.50 13.83 11.13
CA VAL A 129 1.89 13.10 12.24
C VAL A 129 2.13 11.60 12.09
N TYR A 130 2.05 11.07 10.86
CA TYR A 130 2.12 9.64 10.59
C TYR A 130 3.52 9.10 10.32
N CYS A 131 4.56 9.94 10.28
CA CYS A 131 5.92 9.54 9.89
C CYS A 131 6.40 8.25 10.59
N ALA A 132 6.40 8.24 11.92
CA ALA A 132 6.88 7.10 12.70
C ALA A 132 6.05 5.83 12.44
N PHE A 133 4.75 5.97 12.28
CA PHE A 133 3.85 4.86 11.98
C PHE A 133 4.04 4.32 10.56
N GLY A 134 4.16 5.21 9.56
CA GLY A 134 4.47 4.85 8.18
C GLY A 134 5.80 4.10 8.10
N MET A 135 6.82 4.60 8.78
CA MET A 135 8.13 3.94 8.88
C MET A 135 8.06 2.57 9.55
N THR A 136 7.28 2.42 10.61
CA THR A 136 7.05 1.11 11.26
C THR A 136 6.38 0.12 10.30
N THR A 137 5.39 0.59 9.54
CA THR A 137 4.71 -0.23 8.53
C THR A 137 5.65 -0.65 7.39
N LEU A 138 6.47 0.28 6.88
CA LEU A 138 7.49 0.00 5.88
C LEU A 138 8.50 -1.05 6.37
N ARG A 139 8.98 -0.90 7.61
CA ARG A 139 9.87 -1.87 8.25
C ARG A 139 9.24 -3.26 8.29
N GLU A 140 7.99 -3.39 8.72
CA GLU A 140 7.34 -4.70 8.79
C GLU A 140 7.10 -5.32 7.41
N LEU A 141 6.78 -4.51 6.39
CA LEU A 141 6.70 -4.98 5.01
C LEU A 141 8.06 -5.53 4.50
N LEU A 142 9.17 -4.86 4.83
CA LEU A 142 10.52 -5.32 4.46
C LEU A 142 10.87 -6.69 5.05
N LEU A 143 10.41 -6.94 6.27
CA LEU A 143 10.63 -8.19 7.00
C LEU A 143 9.72 -9.32 6.50
N THR A 144 8.48 -9.00 6.09
CA THR A 144 7.45 -10.01 5.79
C THR A 144 7.26 -10.29 4.30
N ARG A 145 7.54 -9.33 3.40
CA ARG A 145 7.25 -9.43 1.96
C ARG A 145 8.49 -9.66 1.09
N ASN A 146 9.03 -10.88 1.14
CA ASN A 146 10.22 -11.28 0.38
C ASN A 146 10.15 -10.94 -1.13
N ARG A 147 8.97 -11.11 -1.76
CA ARG A 147 8.80 -10.87 -3.21
C ARG A 147 8.86 -9.39 -3.62
N GLN A 148 8.43 -8.49 -2.73
CA GLN A 148 8.39 -7.04 -2.98
C GLN A 148 9.52 -6.31 -2.26
N ARG A 149 10.44 -7.03 -1.61
CA ARG A 149 11.49 -6.45 -0.77
C ARG A 149 12.39 -5.49 -1.54
N GLY A 150 12.71 -5.79 -2.81
CA GLY A 150 13.51 -4.88 -3.65
C GLY A 150 12.90 -3.48 -3.73
N GLU A 151 11.64 -3.38 -4.15
CA GLU A 151 10.92 -2.11 -4.27
C GLU A 151 10.78 -1.38 -2.92
N LEU A 152 10.62 -2.13 -1.82
CA LEU A 152 10.56 -1.56 -0.47
C LEU A 152 11.92 -1.04 0.00
N ILE A 153 13.02 -1.73 -0.34
CA ILE A 153 14.38 -1.27 -0.07
C ILE A 153 14.63 0.00 -0.88
N ASP A 154 14.23 0.04 -2.14
CA ASP A 154 14.33 1.25 -2.97
C ASP A 154 13.61 2.43 -2.33
N MET A 155 12.38 2.22 -1.82
CA MET A 155 11.65 3.24 -1.08
C MET A 155 12.41 3.70 0.17
N LEU A 156 12.88 2.77 1.01
CA LEU A 156 13.64 3.12 2.23
C LEU A 156 14.88 3.96 1.90
N PHE A 157 15.63 3.57 0.86
CA PHE A 157 16.82 4.30 0.44
C PHE A 157 16.49 5.69 -0.11
N ARG A 158 15.41 5.84 -0.88
CA ARG A 158 14.94 7.17 -1.34
C ARG A 158 14.63 8.07 -0.13
N LEU A 159 13.95 7.55 0.88
CA LEU A 159 13.61 8.30 2.09
C LEU A 159 14.84 8.74 2.91
N CYS A 160 15.97 8.02 2.84
CA CYS A 160 17.24 8.44 3.46
C CYS A 160 17.78 9.77 2.92
N PHE A 161 17.39 10.17 1.71
CA PHE A 161 17.80 11.44 1.10
C PHE A 161 16.78 12.56 1.30
N HIS A 162 15.73 12.33 2.10
CA HIS A 162 14.74 13.35 2.41
C HIS A 162 15.35 14.47 3.28
N GLU A 163 14.87 15.70 3.13
CA GLU A 163 15.47 16.86 3.80
C GLU A 163 15.21 16.86 5.31
N ARG A 164 13.98 16.49 5.72
CA ARG A 164 13.56 16.36 7.12
C ARG A 164 14.47 15.40 7.90
N ALA A 165 15.11 15.92 8.96
CA ALA A 165 16.03 15.16 9.79
C ALA A 165 15.37 13.96 10.49
N GLU A 166 14.12 14.11 10.92
CA GLU A 166 13.32 13.05 11.55
C GLU A 166 13.14 11.83 10.63
N VAL A 167 12.73 12.05 9.37
CA VAL A 167 12.56 10.99 8.36
C VAL A 167 13.88 10.25 8.16
N LYS A 168 14.99 11.00 7.99
CA LYS A 168 16.33 10.42 7.83
C LYS A 168 16.72 9.56 9.02
N GLN A 169 16.49 10.06 10.24
CA GLN A 169 16.84 9.35 11.46
C GLN A 169 16.10 8.01 11.56
N LEU A 170 14.78 8.02 11.30
CA LEU A 170 13.96 6.79 11.28
C LEU A 170 14.41 5.81 10.20
N CYS A 171 14.78 6.30 9.01
CA CYS A 171 15.29 5.45 7.95
C CYS A 171 16.64 4.82 8.31
N VAL A 172 17.56 5.59 8.89
CA VAL A 172 18.87 5.11 9.34
C VAL A 172 18.72 4.08 10.46
N ASP A 173 17.84 4.31 11.42
CA ASP A 173 17.62 3.36 12.52
C ASP A 173 16.96 2.08 12.02
N THR A 174 15.99 2.18 11.10
CA THR A 174 15.43 1.02 10.39
C THR A 174 16.52 0.26 9.64
N LEU A 175 17.38 0.95 8.89
CA LEU A 175 18.45 0.33 8.12
C LEU A 175 19.48 -0.37 9.02
N LYS A 176 19.87 0.23 10.15
CA LYS A 176 20.76 -0.40 11.15
C LYS A 176 20.16 -1.69 11.67
N GLU A 177 18.87 -1.68 11.99
CA GLU A 177 18.17 -2.87 12.44
C GLU A 177 18.17 -3.95 11.35
N LEU A 178 17.82 -3.61 10.11
CA LEU A 178 17.84 -4.57 9.00
C LEU A 178 19.26 -5.10 8.73
N CYS A 179 20.29 -4.27 8.86
CA CYS A 179 21.70 -4.67 8.78
C CYS A 179 22.12 -5.59 9.93
N SER A 180 21.41 -5.65 11.05
CA SER A 180 21.68 -6.65 12.09
C SER A 180 21.17 -8.06 11.68
N LEU A 181 20.25 -8.14 10.72
CA LEU A 181 19.61 -9.37 10.28
C LEU A 181 20.38 -9.99 9.11
N LYS A 182 21.07 -11.11 9.34
CA LYS A 182 21.91 -11.79 8.34
C LYS A 182 21.22 -12.05 6.99
N TYR A 183 19.94 -12.39 7.01
CA TYR A 183 19.20 -12.69 5.78
C TYR A 183 18.91 -11.44 4.92
N MET A 184 18.97 -10.24 5.50
CA MET A 184 18.80 -8.97 4.79
C MET A 184 20.10 -8.47 4.15
N HIS A 185 21.27 -8.97 4.61
CA HIS A 185 22.58 -8.46 4.20
C HIS A 185 22.79 -8.47 2.69
N ARG A 186 22.35 -9.53 2.01
CA ARG A 186 22.51 -9.66 0.56
C ARG A 186 21.74 -8.54 -0.16
N ASP A 187 20.46 -8.38 0.17
CA ASP A 187 19.57 -7.44 -0.50
C ASP A 187 20.04 -5.99 -0.26
N LEU A 188 20.41 -5.67 0.99
CA LEU A 188 20.94 -4.36 1.35
C LEU A 188 22.30 -4.07 0.71
N ARG A 189 23.21 -5.05 0.68
CA ARG A 189 24.52 -4.90 0.05
C ARG A 189 24.39 -4.65 -1.45
N MET A 190 23.49 -5.38 -2.12
CA MET A 190 23.21 -5.15 -3.54
C MET A 190 22.74 -3.71 -3.78
N LYS A 191 21.81 -3.21 -2.95
CA LYS A 191 21.36 -1.82 -3.07
C LYS A 191 22.49 -0.82 -2.81
N LEU A 192 23.31 -1.04 -1.78
CA LEU A 192 24.44 -0.16 -1.48
C LEU A 192 25.44 -0.09 -2.63
N ILE A 193 25.77 -1.23 -3.27
CA ILE A 193 26.66 -1.26 -4.43
C ILE A 193 26.04 -0.49 -5.59
N GLU A 194 24.74 -0.65 -5.85
CA GLU A 194 24.03 0.13 -6.87
C GLU A 194 24.13 1.64 -6.60
N GLN A 195 23.88 2.08 -5.36
CA GLN A 195 23.99 3.49 -4.97
C GLN A 195 25.42 4.03 -5.07
N LEU A 196 26.43 3.23 -4.74
CA LEU A 196 27.84 3.63 -4.89
C LEU A 196 28.22 3.79 -6.38
N ASN A 197 27.74 2.90 -7.24
CA ASN A 197 27.97 3.00 -8.68
C ASN A 197 27.26 4.22 -9.26
N GLU A 198 26.06 4.54 -8.79
CA GLU A 198 25.35 5.76 -9.15
C GLU A 198 26.13 7.04 -8.83
N CYS A 199 26.89 7.08 -7.73
CA CYS A 199 27.78 8.20 -7.40
C CYS A 199 28.95 8.39 -8.39
N THR A 200 29.22 7.41 -9.25
CA THR A 200 30.25 7.52 -10.31
C THR A 200 29.70 8.10 -11.61
N LEU A 201 28.38 8.28 -11.70
CA LEU A 201 27.73 8.83 -12.89
C LEU A 201 28.03 10.33 -13.05
N PRO A 202 28.09 10.84 -14.29
CA PRO A 202 28.41 12.25 -14.56
C PRO A 202 27.31 13.21 -14.07
N THR A 203 26.09 12.71 -13.86
CA THR A 203 24.96 13.46 -13.31
C THR A 203 24.39 12.74 -12.12
N PRO A 204 24.06 13.45 -11.02
CA PRO A 204 23.49 12.83 -9.84
C PRO A 204 22.14 12.18 -10.18
N PRO A 205 21.87 10.96 -9.68
CA PRO A 205 20.59 10.30 -9.86
C PRO A 205 19.41 11.15 -9.37
N PRO A 206 18.24 11.06 -10.01
CA PRO A 206 17.08 11.85 -9.63
C PRO A 206 16.68 11.71 -8.16
N HIS A 207 16.79 10.53 -7.55
CA HIS A 207 16.43 10.32 -6.14
C HIS A 207 17.38 10.94 -5.12
N PHE A 208 18.62 11.31 -5.52
CA PHE A 208 19.50 12.11 -4.68
C PHE A 208 19.10 13.59 -4.67
N VAL A 209 18.32 14.03 -5.67
CA VAL A 209 17.97 15.43 -5.90
C VAL A 209 16.46 15.67 -5.78
N SER A 210 15.62 14.62 -5.78
CA SER A 210 14.16 14.74 -5.91
C SER A 210 13.49 15.48 -4.77
N TYR A 211 14.10 15.47 -3.57
CA TYR A 211 13.53 16.14 -2.40
C TYR A 211 14.01 17.59 -2.23
N SER A 212 15.06 18.03 -2.95
CA SER A 212 15.58 19.40 -2.85
C SER A 212 14.91 20.40 -3.80
N VAL A 213 14.19 19.93 -4.82
CA VAL A 213 13.53 20.80 -5.80
C VAL A 213 12.21 21.38 -5.29
N SER A 214 11.63 20.85 -4.21
CA SER A 214 10.42 21.36 -3.57
C SER A 214 10.59 22.74 -2.92
N ILE A 215 11.83 23.17 -2.64
CA ILE A 215 12.13 24.45 -1.99
C ILE A 215 12.06 25.65 -2.97
N LEU A 216 12.08 25.41 -4.29
CA LEU A 216 12.08 26.50 -5.30
C LEU A 216 10.70 26.82 -5.89
N LYS A 217 9.62 26.32 -5.28
CA LYS A 217 8.23 26.68 -5.64
C LYS A 217 7.44 27.10 -4.40
N SER A 218 7.83 28.24 -3.83
CA SER A 218 6.98 29.07 -2.95
C SER A 218 7.04 30.51 -3.43
#